data_AF-A0A7V5Y4T2-F1
#
_entry.id   AF-A0A7V5Y4T2-F1
#
_cell.length_a   1.000
_cell.length_b   1.000
_cell.length_c   1.000
_cell.angle_alpha   90.00
_cell.angle_beta   90.00
_cell.angle_gamma   90.00
#
_symmetry.space_group_name_H-M   'P 1'
#
loop_
_entity.id
_entity.type
_entity.pdbx_description
1 polymer ?
#
loop_
_entity_poly.entity_id
_entity_poly.type
_entity_poly.pdbx_seq_one_letter_code
_entity_poly.pdbx_strand_id
1 'polypeptide(L)'
;MWLSECFSSTYRIGDADQARSSNAKISRRGVAVRLRGLTLKELIVVIAILVLLAAVLYPVGINIRYRALETKCRANLSALGSWYNAQLSAGIKMDRVKIQLFLYFDPEGQKIRCPLSGKSYTILPADGQPIIEGPGYVLRKDQRILAYCPWHIHPAARNRIRGYNPDGQPIIMGTGQDRWDNPVYLIVYKDGQVKYAEVYQVEQSVSSTQR
;
A
#
# COMPACT_ATOMS: atom_id res chain seq x y z
N MET A 1 46.65 -1.66 -19.71
CA MET A 1 47.45 -2.89 -19.93
C MET A 1 47.35 -3.71 -18.66
N TRP A 2 46.88 -4.97 -18.77
CA TRP A 2 46.69 -5.98 -17.71
C TRP A 2 45.40 -5.84 -16.89
N LEU A 3 44.28 -6.42 -17.40
CA LEU A 3 43.75 -7.79 -17.15
C LEU A 3 43.15 -7.90 -15.72
N SER A 4 41.85 -7.79 -15.51
CA SER A 4 40.79 -8.79 -15.76
C SER A 4 41.03 -10.11 -15.05
N GLU A 5 40.42 -10.28 -13.86
CA GLU A 5 40.00 -11.57 -13.29
C GLU A 5 39.24 -11.37 -11.96
N CYS A 6 38.47 -12.40 -11.57
CA CYS A 6 37.59 -12.52 -10.41
C CYS A 6 36.19 -11.89 -10.55
N PHE A 7 35.24 -12.62 -11.12
CA PHE A 7 34.48 -13.61 -10.33
C PHE A 7 33.65 -14.50 -11.27
N SER A 8 34.15 -15.72 -11.43
CA SER A 8 33.44 -16.84 -12.00
C SER A 8 32.36 -17.28 -11.01
N SER A 9 31.09 -17.31 -11.42
CA SER A 9 30.12 -18.19 -10.76
C SER A 9 29.08 -18.63 -11.78
N THR A 10 29.41 -19.75 -12.41
CA THR A 10 28.55 -20.58 -13.22
C THR A 10 27.37 -21.05 -12.38
N TYR A 11 26.18 -20.69 -12.84
CA TYR A 11 24.91 -21.25 -12.39
C TYR A 11 24.91 -22.76 -12.68
N ARG A 12 25.25 -23.57 -11.66
CA ARG A 12 25.14 -25.04 -11.69
C ARG A 12 23.67 -25.41 -11.64
N ILE A 13 23.13 -25.79 -12.79
CA ILE A 13 21.91 -26.60 -12.87
C ILE A 13 22.29 -27.98 -12.33
N GLY A 14 21.76 -28.33 -11.17
CA GLY A 14 21.88 -29.67 -10.61
C GLY A 14 21.01 -30.61 -11.43
N ASP A 15 21.66 -31.47 -12.21
CA ASP A 15 21.08 -32.68 -12.77
C ASP A 15 20.63 -33.57 -11.61
N ALA A 16 19.32 -33.78 -11.52
CA ALA A 16 18.75 -34.73 -10.57
C ALA A 16 18.88 -36.14 -11.14
N ASP A 17 19.67 -36.94 -10.44
CA ASP A 17 20.02 -38.32 -10.73
C ASP A 17 18.84 -39.23 -11.05
N GLN A 18 18.92 -39.82 -12.24
CA GLN A 18 18.12 -40.96 -12.66
C GLN A 18 18.85 -42.24 -12.21
N ALA A 19 18.53 -42.74 -11.01
CA ALA A 19 19.07 -44.00 -10.50
C ALA A 19 17.98 -44.90 -9.89
N ARG A 20 17.48 -45.80 -10.74
CA ARG A 20 17.39 -47.26 -10.54
C ARG A 20 17.23 -47.81 -9.10
N SER A 21 16.24 -48.71 -9.01
CA SER A 21 16.23 -49.91 -8.16
C SER A 21 15.92 -49.72 -6.66
N SER A 22 14.73 -50.13 -6.24
CA SER A 22 14.56 -51.48 -5.68
C SER A 22 13.12 -51.72 -5.26
N ASN A 23 12.65 -52.91 -5.60
CA ASN A 23 11.31 -53.41 -5.39
C ASN A 23 11.10 -53.74 -3.90
N ALA A 24 10.91 -52.71 -3.06
CA ALA A 24 10.55 -52.89 -1.67
C ALA A 24 9.04 -53.17 -1.60
N LYS A 25 8.69 -54.46 -1.45
CA LYS A 25 7.36 -54.90 -1.03
C LYS A 25 7.06 -54.35 0.37
N ILE A 26 6.57 -53.11 0.44
CA ILE A 26 5.99 -52.54 1.64
C ILE A 26 4.67 -53.27 1.87
N SER A 27 4.71 -54.31 2.72
CA SER A 27 3.54 -54.94 3.28
C SER A 27 2.74 -53.87 4.04
N ARG A 28 1.77 -53.28 3.37
CA ARG A 28 0.75 -52.44 4.00
C ARG A 28 -0.11 -53.36 4.84
N ARG A 29 0.26 -53.58 6.10
CA ARG A 29 -0.70 -54.00 7.12
C ARG A 29 -1.73 -52.88 7.21
N GLY A 30 -2.83 -53.04 6.47
CA GLY A 30 -3.98 -52.17 6.55
C GLY A 30 -4.50 -52.22 7.98
N VAL A 31 -4.15 -51.21 8.77
CA VAL A 31 -4.94 -50.87 9.95
C VAL A 31 -6.30 -50.50 9.38
N ALA A 32 -7.24 -51.44 9.42
CA ALA A 32 -8.62 -51.21 9.05
C ALA A 32 -9.20 -50.22 10.06
N VAL A 33 -8.99 -48.93 9.81
CA VAL A 33 -9.69 -47.86 10.51
C VAL A 33 -11.16 -48.06 10.17
N ARG A 34 -11.92 -48.61 11.11
CA ARG A 34 -13.38 -48.69 11.00
C ARG A 34 -13.89 -47.26 10.94
N LEU A 35 -14.11 -46.76 9.72
CA LEU A 35 -14.78 -45.50 9.47
C LEU A 35 -16.23 -45.67 9.95
N ARG A 36 -16.50 -45.26 11.19
CA ARG A 36 -17.86 -45.06 11.68
C ARG A 36 -18.45 -43.94 10.82
N GLY A 37 -19.40 -44.29 9.95
CA GLY A 37 -20.13 -43.29 9.17
C GLY A 37 -20.89 -42.37 10.12
N LEU A 38 -20.55 -41.09 10.11
CA LEU A 38 -21.32 -40.05 10.80
C LEU A 38 -22.75 -40.06 10.26
N THR A 39 -23.73 -39.98 11.17
CA THR A 39 -25.12 -39.86 10.77
C THR A 39 -25.36 -38.48 10.12
N LEU A 40 -26.29 -38.39 9.16
CA LEU A 40 -26.59 -37.14 8.44
C LEU A 40 -26.82 -35.95 9.40
N LYS A 41 -27.50 -36.19 10.52
CA LYS A 41 -27.77 -35.18 11.55
C LYS A 41 -26.52 -34.67 12.26
N GLU A 42 -25.55 -35.54 12.54
CA GLU A 42 -24.31 -35.15 13.22
C GLU A 42 -23.46 -34.26 12.32
N LEU A 43 -23.42 -34.57 11.03
CA LEU A 43 -22.76 -33.73 10.04
C LEU A 43 -23.42 -32.35 9.93
N ILE A 44 -24.76 -32.29 9.90
CA ILE A 44 -25.51 -31.03 9.82
C ILE A 44 -25.24 -30.15 11.03
N VAL A 45 -25.24 -30.70 12.25
CA VAL A 45 -24.99 -29.92 13.48
C VAL A 45 -23.57 -29.36 13.49
N VAL A 46 -22.58 -30.13 13.07
CA VAL A 46 -21.18 -29.66 13.02
C VAL A 46 -21.03 -28.52 12.01
N ILE A 47 -21.63 -28.64 10.83
CA ILE A 47 -21.60 -27.58 9.83
C ILE A 47 -22.31 -26.32 10.35
N ALA A 48 -23.45 -26.47 11.03
CA ALA A 48 -24.17 -25.34 11.63
C ALA A 48 -23.30 -24.56 12.63
N ILE A 49 -22.56 -25.27 13.49
CA ILE A 49 -21.64 -24.64 14.45
C ILE A 49 -20.47 -23.96 13.73
N LEU A 50 -19.88 -24.59 12.71
CA LEU A 50 -18.78 -24.00 11.93
C LEU A 50 -19.21 -22.73 11.20
N VAL A 51 -20.41 -22.69 10.63
CA VAL A 51 -20.97 -21.50 9.98
C VAL A 51 -21.16 -20.37 10.99
N LEU A 52 -21.72 -20.68 12.16
CA LEU A 52 -21.92 -19.70 13.22
C LEU A 52 -20.59 -19.10 13.72
N LEU A 53 -19.58 -19.93 13.94
CA LEU A 53 -18.24 -19.47 14.36
C LEU A 53 -17.56 -18.65 13.26
N ALA A 54 -17.62 -19.10 12.01
CA ALA A 54 -17.07 -18.36 10.88
C ALA A 54 -17.73 -16.99 10.70
N ALA A 55 -19.05 -16.89 10.92
CA ALA A 55 -19.79 -15.63 10.81
C ALA A 55 -19.30 -14.56 11.79
N VAL A 56 -18.85 -14.93 12.99
CA VAL A 56 -18.31 -13.98 13.98
C VAL A 56 -16.82 -13.70 13.75
N LEU A 57 -16.04 -14.72 13.40
CA LEU A 57 -14.57 -14.57 13.24
C LEU A 57 -14.17 -13.89 11.93
N TYR A 58 -14.91 -14.13 10.85
CA TYR A 58 -14.61 -13.57 9.53
C TYR A 58 -14.58 -12.03 9.48
N PRO A 59 -15.58 -11.28 9.99
CA PRO A 59 -15.57 -9.82 9.92
C PRO A 59 -14.42 -9.20 10.72
N VAL A 60 -14.07 -9.79 11.86
CA VAL A 60 -12.98 -9.31 12.73
C VAL A 60 -11.63 -9.49 12.04
N GLY A 61 -11.41 -10.62 11.36
CA GLY A 61 -10.16 -10.90 10.64
C GLY A 61 -9.87 -9.89 9.53
N ILE A 62 -10.89 -9.41 8.81
CA ILE A 62 -10.73 -8.42 7.74
C ILE A 62 -10.25 -7.08 8.31
N ASN A 63 -10.83 -6.63 9.42
CA ASN A 63 -10.45 -5.37 10.07
C ASN A 63 -9.02 -5.42 10.60
N ILE A 64 -8.64 -6.51 11.27
CA ILE A 64 -7.27 -6.69 11.79
C ILE A 64 -6.26 -6.70 10.66
N ARG A 65 -6.52 -7.45 9.58
CA ARG A 65 -5.64 -7.47 8.40
C ARG A 65 -5.51 -6.09 7.80
N TYR A 66 -6.61 -5.33 7.65
CA TYR A 66 -6.55 -3.97 7.12
C TYR A 66 -5.65 -3.07 7.97
N ARG A 67 -5.79 -3.09 9.31
CA ARG A 67 -4.96 -2.29 10.21
C ARG A 67 -3.50 -2.72 10.19
N ALA A 68 -3.21 -4.01 10.08
CA ALA A 68 -1.84 -4.51 9.93
C ALA A 68 -1.18 -4.02 8.63
N LEU A 69 -1.93 -4.03 7.51
CA LEU A 69 -1.48 -3.50 6.23
C LEU A 69 -1.27 -1.98 6.28
N GLU A 70 -2.17 -1.25 6.95
CA GLU A 70 -2.05 0.20 7.18
C GLU A 70 -0.77 0.54 7.96
N THR A 71 -0.51 -0.16 9.08
CA THR A 71 0.70 0.02 9.88
C THR A 71 1.97 -0.29 9.07
N LYS A 72 1.95 -1.36 8.26
CA LYS A 72 3.07 -1.69 7.36
C LYS A 72 3.30 -0.61 6.30
N CYS A 73 2.22 -0.06 5.74
CA CYS A 73 2.30 1.06 4.81
C CYS A 73 2.90 2.31 5.47
N ARG A 74 2.52 2.58 6.72
CA ARG A 74 3.04 3.69 7.52
C ARG A 74 4.53 3.56 7.78
N ALA A 75 4.99 2.36 8.15
CA ALA A 75 6.41 2.05 8.35
C ALA A 75 7.21 2.28 7.05
N ASN A 76 6.72 1.75 5.93
CA ASN A 76 7.33 1.95 4.61
C ASN A 76 7.45 3.43 4.22
N LEU A 77 6.42 4.23 4.48
CA LEU A 77 6.45 5.68 4.23
C LEU A 77 7.41 6.41 5.18
N SER A 78 7.49 6.01 6.45
CA SER A 78 8.45 6.60 7.40
C SER A 78 9.89 6.28 7.02
N ALA A 79 10.17 5.07 6.50
CA ALA A 79 11.49 4.70 6.00
C ALA A 79 11.91 5.61 4.83
N LEU A 80 10.99 5.94 3.93
CA LEU A 80 11.23 6.92 2.87
C LEU A 80 11.57 8.31 3.42
N GLY A 81 10.83 8.78 4.42
CA GLY A 81 11.09 10.08 5.07
C GLY A 81 12.46 10.12 5.76
N SER A 82 12.80 9.08 6.52
CA SER A 82 14.11 8.94 7.17
C SER A 82 15.24 8.88 6.17
N TRP A 83 15.09 8.11 5.07
CA TRP A 83 16.06 8.07 3.98
C TRP A 83 16.24 9.45 3.33
N TYR A 84 15.14 10.14 3.02
CA TYR A 84 15.17 11.48 2.43
C TYR A 84 15.95 12.46 3.32
N ASN A 85 15.69 12.44 4.63
CA ASN A 85 16.38 13.29 5.60
C ASN A 85 17.86 12.95 5.73
N ALA A 86 18.21 11.66 5.73
CA ALA A 86 19.61 11.23 5.73
C ALA A 86 20.36 11.76 4.50
N GLN A 87 19.74 11.69 3.31
CA GLN A 87 20.34 12.20 2.08
C GLN A 87 20.45 13.73 2.07
N LEU A 88 19.45 14.43 2.60
CA LEU A 88 19.50 15.89 2.74
C LEU A 88 20.62 16.33 3.68
N SER A 89 20.82 15.61 4.80
CA SER A 89 21.92 15.87 5.75
C SER A 89 23.30 15.60 5.14
N ALA A 90 23.39 14.70 4.16
CA ALA A 90 24.61 14.45 3.38
C ALA A 90 24.88 15.52 2.30
N GLY A 91 24.01 16.54 2.17
CA GLY A 91 24.15 17.61 1.17
C GLY A 91 23.79 17.18 -0.26
N ILE A 92 23.17 16.01 -0.45
CA ILE A 92 22.83 15.49 -1.77
C ILE A 92 21.48 16.08 -2.20
N LYS A 93 21.47 16.77 -3.34
CA LYS A 93 20.22 17.25 -3.95
C LYS A 93 19.34 16.07 -4.37
N MET A 94 18.11 16.04 -3.86
CA MET A 94 17.12 14.99 -4.11
C MET A 94 16.18 15.38 -5.25
N ASP A 95 16.37 14.77 -6.41
CA ASP A 95 15.46 14.91 -7.55
C ASP A 95 14.36 13.85 -7.50
N ARG A 96 13.25 14.09 -8.20
CA ARG A 96 12.14 13.13 -8.35
C ARG A 96 12.62 11.73 -8.75
N VAL A 97 13.61 11.65 -9.65
CA VAL A 97 14.17 10.39 -10.14
C VAL A 97 14.87 9.61 -9.04
N LYS A 98 15.64 10.27 -8.16
CA LYS A 98 16.35 9.59 -7.06
C LYS A 98 15.38 9.01 -6.04
N ILE A 99 14.35 9.78 -5.68
CA ILE A 99 13.28 9.33 -4.78
C ILE A 99 12.54 8.14 -5.42
N GLN A 100 12.23 8.24 -6.72
CA GLN A 100 11.62 7.14 -7.45
C GLN A 100 12.53 5.91 -7.46
N LEU A 101 13.84 6.08 -7.68
CA LEU A 101 14.79 4.98 -7.67
C LEU A 101 14.79 4.25 -6.33
N PHE A 102 14.80 4.96 -5.20
CA PHE A 102 14.70 4.37 -3.87
C PHE A 102 13.40 3.55 -3.67
N LEU A 103 12.28 4.01 -4.22
CA LEU A 103 11.01 3.25 -4.17
C LEU A 103 11.04 1.93 -4.99
N TYR A 104 11.87 1.85 -6.02
CA TYR A 104 11.99 0.67 -6.88
C TYR A 104 13.15 -0.25 -6.51
N PHE A 105 14.25 0.34 -6.01
CA PHE A 105 15.54 -0.27 -5.72
C PHE A 105 16.00 0.20 -4.34
N ASP A 106 15.43 -0.41 -3.30
CA ASP A 106 15.98 -0.28 -1.96
C ASP A 106 17.35 -1.01 -1.92
N PRO A 107 18.40 -0.44 -1.31
CA PRO A 107 19.69 -1.12 -1.10
C PRO A 107 19.56 -2.52 -0.46
N GLU A 108 18.50 -2.79 0.32
CA GLU A 108 18.23 -4.11 0.90
C GLU A 108 17.51 -5.08 -0.07
N GLY A 109 17.25 -4.65 -1.31
CA GLY A 109 16.49 -5.40 -2.31
C GLY A 109 14.98 -5.46 -2.06
N GLN A 110 14.50 -4.84 -0.96
CA GLN A 110 13.09 -4.85 -0.58
C GLN A 110 12.33 -3.71 -1.28
N LYS A 111 11.45 -4.03 -2.22
CA LYS A 111 10.68 -2.99 -2.92
C LYS A 111 9.69 -2.34 -1.96
N ILE A 112 9.92 -1.07 -1.62
CA ILE A 112 9.03 -0.26 -0.78
C ILE A 112 7.74 0.05 -1.54
N ARG A 113 6.69 -0.75 -1.28
CA ARG A 113 5.39 -0.65 -1.96
C ARG A 113 4.25 -0.63 -0.96
N CYS A 114 3.07 -0.21 -1.43
CA CYS A 114 1.85 -0.32 -0.67
C CYS A 114 1.50 -1.81 -0.46
N PRO A 115 1.34 -2.27 0.79
CA PRO A 115 1.01 -3.67 1.09
C PRO A 115 -0.44 -4.04 0.71
N LEU A 116 -1.31 -3.03 0.51
CA LEU A 116 -2.70 -3.24 0.09
C LEU A 116 -2.84 -3.42 -1.43
N SER A 117 -2.11 -2.64 -2.23
CA SER A 117 -2.26 -2.64 -3.70
C SER A 117 -1.07 -3.23 -4.46
N GLY A 118 0.07 -3.40 -3.81
CA GLY A 118 1.33 -3.81 -4.46
C GLY A 118 1.94 -2.75 -5.38
N LYS A 119 1.40 -1.52 -5.42
CA LYS A 119 1.89 -0.40 -6.23
C LYS A 119 2.84 0.51 -5.44
N SER A 120 3.70 1.23 -6.15
CA SER A 120 4.57 2.26 -5.56
C SER A 120 3.77 3.46 -5.06
N TYR A 121 4.39 4.24 -4.17
CA TYR A 121 3.81 5.47 -3.66
C TYR A 121 3.87 6.58 -4.70
N THR A 122 2.93 7.53 -4.61
CA THR A 122 2.92 8.70 -5.48
C THR A 122 3.78 9.79 -4.85
N ILE A 123 4.89 10.09 -5.51
CA ILE A 123 5.77 11.20 -5.17
C ILE A 123 5.16 12.51 -5.67
N LEU A 124 5.16 13.53 -4.82
CA LEU A 124 4.83 14.88 -5.28
C LEU A 124 6.10 15.54 -5.85
N PRO A 125 5.98 16.27 -6.97
CA PRO A 125 7.11 17.04 -7.48
C PRO A 125 7.52 18.10 -6.45
N ALA A 126 8.84 18.36 -6.36
CA ALA A 126 9.37 19.48 -5.59
C ALA A 126 8.98 20.84 -6.23
N ASP A 127 8.67 20.83 -7.52
CA ASP A 127 8.64 22.01 -8.38
C ASP A 127 7.27 22.72 -8.42
N GLY A 128 6.30 22.27 -7.60
CA GLY A 128 4.95 22.83 -7.60
C GLY A 128 4.17 22.51 -8.88
N GLN A 129 2.85 22.40 -8.74
CA GLN A 129 1.84 22.14 -9.78
C GLN A 129 1.60 20.65 -10.15
N PRO A 130 0.36 20.26 -10.54
CA PRO A 130 -0.70 21.01 -11.20
C PRO A 130 -1.45 21.97 -10.27
N ILE A 131 -1.54 23.24 -10.70
CA ILE A 131 -2.62 24.11 -10.27
C ILE A 131 -3.85 23.62 -11.02
N ILE A 132 -4.91 23.28 -10.30
CA ILE A 132 -6.23 23.11 -10.92
C ILE A 132 -6.95 24.42 -10.64
N GLU A 133 -7.10 25.22 -11.68
CA GLU A 133 -7.87 26.47 -11.64
C GLU A 133 -9.31 26.12 -11.97
N GLY A 134 -10.20 26.37 -11.01
CA GLY A 134 -11.64 26.34 -11.23
C GLY A 134 -12.22 27.75 -11.22
N PRO A 135 -13.49 27.92 -11.59
CA PRO A 135 -14.16 29.22 -11.47
C PRO A 135 -14.29 29.59 -9.98
N GLY A 136 -13.37 30.42 -9.49
CA GLY A 136 -13.35 30.95 -8.11
C GLY A 136 -12.39 30.28 -7.13
N TYR A 137 -11.59 29.29 -7.54
CA TYR A 137 -10.63 28.63 -6.65
C TYR A 137 -9.41 28.09 -7.39
N VAL A 138 -8.30 28.00 -6.66
CA VAL A 138 -6.99 27.53 -7.11
C VAL A 138 -6.55 26.41 -6.18
N LEU A 139 -6.40 25.19 -6.70
CA LEU A 139 -5.87 24.07 -5.92
C LEU A 139 -4.36 24.02 -6.02
N ARG A 140 -3.68 24.09 -4.87
CA ARG A 140 -2.23 23.98 -4.79
C ARG A 140 -1.84 22.76 -4.00
N LYS A 141 -0.88 22.00 -4.51
CA LYS A 141 -0.30 20.88 -3.76
C LYS A 141 0.56 21.41 -2.61
N ASP A 142 0.43 20.82 -1.42
CA ASP A 142 1.27 21.17 -0.29
C ASP A 142 2.73 20.74 -0.57
N GLN A 143 3.63 21.73 -0.60
CA GLN A 143 5.05 21.54 -0.89
C GLN A 143 5.81 20.82 0.23
N ARG A 144 5.21 20.69 1.42
CA ARG A 144 5.79 19.97 2.56
C ARG A 144 5.67 18.46 2.39
N ILE A 145 4.78 17.99 1.51
CA ILE A 145 4.54 16.57 1.28
C ILE A 145 5.66 16.01 0.39
N LEU A 146 6.25 14.90 0.81
CA LEU A 146 7.24 14.15 0.04
C LEU A 146 6.56 13.12 -0.88
N ALA A 147 5.71 12.28 -0.29
CA ALA A 147 4.97 11.25 -1.02
C ALA A 147 3.67 10.88 -0.29
N TYR A 148 2.75 10.20 -0.98
CA TYR A 148 1.53 9.67 -0.38
C TYR A 148 1.13 8.32 -0.95
N CYS A 149 0.30 7.61 -0.19
CA CYS A 149 -0.33 6.37 -0.61
C CYS A 149 -1.78 6.63 -1.06
N PRO A 150 -2.12 6.47 -2.34
CA PRO A 150 -3.49 6.67 -2.84
C PRO A 150 -4.48 5.57 -2.40
N TRP A 151 -3.98 4.47 -1.80
CA TRP A 151 -4.78 3.30 -1.44
C TRP A 151 -5.14 3.22 0.05
N HIS A 152 -4.47 4.00 0.91
CA HIS A 152 -4.85 4.16 2.31
C HIS A 152 -5.58 5.49 2.47
N ILE A 153 -6.90 5.40 2.46
CA ILE A 153 -7.81 6.52 2.68
C ILE A 153 -8.28 6.47 4.14
N HIS A 154 -8.34 7.63 4.79
CA HIS A 154 -8.84 7.75 6.15
C HIS A 154 -10.24 7.11 6.27
N PRO A 155 -10.53 6.31 7.31
CA PRO A 155 -11.82 5.63 7.45
C PRO A 155 -13.02 6.59 7.47
N ALA A 156 -12.87 7.80 8.03
CA ALA A 156 -13.91 8.83 8.00
C ALA A 156 -14.15 9.48 6.62
N ALA A 157 -13.24 9.26 5.66
CA ALA A 157 -13.34 9.73 4.28
C ALA A 157 -13.73 8.59 3.31
N ARG A 158 -13.74 7.32 3.74
CA ARG A 158 -13.98 6.15 2.87
C ARG A 158 -15.41 6.08 2.31
N ASN A 159 -16.41 6.56 3.05
CA ASN A 159 -17.84 6.51 2.66
C ASN A 159 -18.34 7.80 1.98
N ARG A 160 -17.46 8.77 1.70
CA ARG A 160 -17.82 9.99 0.99
C ARG A 160 -17.40 9.83 -0.47
N ILE A 161 -18.39 9.88 -1.36
CA ILE A 161 -18.30 9.53 -2.77
C ILE A 161 -17.22 10.35 -3.46
N ARG A 162 -16.47 9.71 -4.39
CA ARG A 162 -15.56 10.41 -5.29
C ARG A 162 -16.33 11.45 -6.11
N GLY A 163 -16.09 12.73 -5.83
CA GLY A 163 -16.03 13.79 -6.82
C GLY A 163 -17.31 14.23 -7.53
N TYR A 164 -18.48 13.66 -7.23
CA TYR A 164 -19.75 14.12 -7.80
C TYR A 164 -20.85 14.19 -6.75
N ASN A 165 -21.55 15.33 -6.74
CA ASN A 165 -22.86 15.42 -6.10
C ASN A 165 -23.83 14.41 -6.75
N PRO A 166 -24.92 14.01 -6.05
CA PRO A 166 -26.01 13.21 -6.66
C PRO A 166 -26.54 13.81 -7.98
N ASP A 167 -26.35 15.12 -8.16
CA ASP A 167 -26.77 15.91 -9.32
C ASP A 167 -25.77 15.89 -10.50
N GLY A 168 -24.69 15.10 -10.42
CA GLY A 168 -23.72 14.94 -11.51
C GLY A 168 -22.74 16.10 -11.71
N GLN A 169 -22.73 17.08 -10.81
CA GLN A 169 -21.77 18.19 -10.83
C GLN A 169 -20.47 17.84 -10.08
N PRO A 170 -19.30 18.26 -10.59
CA PRO A 170 -18.03 18.07 -9.88
C PRO A 170 -18.04 18.86 -8.57
N ILE A 171 -17.59 18.24 -7.49
CA ILE A 171 -17.53 18.91 -6.18
C ILE A 171 -16.46 20.00 -6.22
N ILE A 172 -16.90 21.25 -6.05
CA ILE A 172 -16.05 22.44 -5.97
C ILE A 172 -15.37 22.44 -4.59
N MET A 173 -14.05 22.36 -4.59
CA MET A 173 -13.22 22.25 -3.38
C MET A 173 -13.11 23.62 -2.69
N GLY A 174 -13.40 23.70 -1.38
CA GLY A 174 -13.47 24.95 -0.60
C GLY A 174 -12.97 24.83 0.85
N THR A 175 -12.36 25.90 1.37
CA THR A 175 -11.80 26.05 2.74
C THR A 175 -12.86 26.34 3.81
N GLY A 176 -13.84 25.45 3.98
CA GLY A 176 -14.88 25.57 5.03
C GLY A 176 -14.71 24.52 6.14
N GLN A 177 -15.16 24.84 7.36
CA GLN A 177 -15.21 23.89 8.49
C GLN A 177 -16.14 22.69 8.25
N ASP A 178 -17.03 22.78 7.27
CA ASP A 178 -18.01 21.75 6.94
C ASP A 178 -17.91 21.40 5.45
N ARG A 179 -17.04 20.45 5.07
CA ARG A 179 -17.17 19.52 3.92
C ARG A 179 -15.83 18.84 3.59
N TRP A 180 -15.59 17.71 4.25
CA TRP A 180 -14.50 16.78 3.93
C TRP A 180 -14.81 15.95 2.67
N ASP A 181 -15.00 16.59 1.52
CA ASP A 181 -15.20 15.87 0.24
C ASP A 181 -13.87 15.51 -0.43
N ASN A 182 -12.75 16.01 0.11
CA ASN A 182 -11.41 15.69 -0.38
C ASN A 182 -10.92 14.37 0.25
N PRO A 183 -10.47 13.38 -0.55
CA PRO A 183 -9.95 12.15 0.00
C PRO A 183 -8.66 12.40 0.79
N VAL A 184 -8.71 12.11 2.08
CA VAL A 184 -7.56 12.19 2.99
C VAL A 184 -6.71 10.94 2.85
N TYR A 185 -5.48 11.10 2.39
CA TYR A 185 -4.54 10.01 2.14
C TYR A 185 -3.50 9.89 3.24
N LEU A 186 -2.91 8.70 3.38
CA LEU A 186 -1.72 8.51 4.19
C LEU A 186 -0.52 9.14 3.48
N ILE A 187 0.03 10.20 4.06
CA ILE A 187 1.09 11.01 3.48
C ILE A 187 2.35 11.01 4.36
N VAL A 188 3.51 11.13 3.75
CA VAL A 188 4.78 11.42 4.42
C VAL A 188 5.26 12.80 4.04
N TYR A 189 5.60 13.58 5.05
CA TYR A 189 6.14 14.92 4.91
C TYR A 189 7.67 14.89 4.81
N LYS A 190 8.24 15.98 4.31
CA LYS A 190 9.70 16.19 4.25
C LYS A 190 10.36 16.20 5.63
N ASP A 191 9.61 16.41 6.71
CA ASP A 191 10.11 16.30 8.10
C ASP A 191 10.15 14.84 8.61
N GLY A 192 9.70 13.87 7.81
CA GLY A 192 9.62 12.45 8.16
C GLY A 192 8.34 12.04 8.88
N GLN A 193 7.43 12.97 9.18
CA GLN A 193 6.16 12.64 9.83
C GLN A 193 5.20 11.95 8.86
N VAL A 194 4.53 10.89 9.33
CA VAL A 194 3.51 10.17 8.56
C VAL A 194 2.13 10.38 9.18
N LYS A 195 1.26 11.11 8.49
CA LYS A 195 -0.09 11.46 8.96
C LYS A 195 -1.11 11.32 7.83
N TYR A 196 -2.38 11.35 8.21
CA TYR A 196 -3.47 11.49 7.25
C TYR A 196 -3.67 12.97 6.98
N ALA A 197 -3.56 13.41 5.72
CA ALA A 197 -3.92 14.76 5.32
C ALA A 197 -4.36 14.84 3.85
N GLU A 198 -4.86 16.01 3.46
CA GLU A 198 -5.19 16.33 2.09
C GLU A 198 -3.94 16.64 1.28
N VAL A 199 -3.92 16.22 0.02
CA VAL A 199 -2.80 16.48 -0.89
C VAL A 199 -2.86 17.90 -1.47
N TYR A 200 -4.07 18.45 -1.59
CA TYR A 200 -4.35 19.77 -2.15
C TYR A 200 -4.84 20.71 -1.06
N GLN A 201 -4.29 21.91 -1.04
CA GLN A 201 -4.81 23.06 -0.29
C GLN A 201 -5.61 23.92 -1.26
N VAL A 202 -6.80 24.36 -0.82
CA VAL A 202 -7.64 25.26 -1.60
C VAL A 202 -7.24 26.71 -1.29
N GLU A 203 -6.95 27.48 -2.32
CA GLU A 203 -6.75 28.93 -2.23
C GLU A 203 -7.91 29.58 -3.01
N GLN A 204 -8.76 30.37 -2.36
CA GLN A 204 -9.85 31.07 -3.06
C GLN A 204 -9.24 32.15 -3.96
N SER A 205 -9.56 32.15 -5.26
CA SER A 205 -9.19 33.28 -6.11
C SER A 205 -10.13 34.43 -5.77
N VAL A 206 -9.64 35.42 -5.03
CA VAL A 206 -10.40 36.65 -4.76
C VAL A 206 -10.63 37.36 -6.10
N SER A 207 -11.79 37.11 -6.72
CA SER A 207 -12.29 37.94 -7.81
C SER A 207 -12.88 39.22 -7.21
N SER A 208 -12.03 40.07 -6.64
CA SER A 208 -12.43 41.45 -6.40
C SER A 208 -12.21 42.23 -7.68
N THR A 209 -13.22 42.19 -8.55
CA THR A 209 -13.67 43.38 -9.24
C THR A 209 -13.82 44.48 -8.20
N GLN A 210 -12.82 45.36 -8.09
CA GLN A 210 -12.98 46.66 -7.46
C GLN A 210 -12.57 47.70 -8.50
N ARG A 211 -13.63 48.29 -9.08
CA ARG A 211 -13.76 49.57 -9.79
C ARG A 211 -12.51 50.19 -10.41
#